data_AF-A0A5N6F112-F1
#
_entry.id   AF-A0A5N6F112-F1
#
_cell.length_a   1.000
_cell.length_b   1.000
_cell.length_c   1.000
_cell.angle_alpha   90.00
_cell.angle_beta   90.00
_cell.angle_gamma   90.00
#
_symmetry.space_group_name_H-M   'P 1'
#
loop_
_entity.id
_entity.type
_entity.pdbx_description
1 polymer ?
#
loop_
_entity_poly.entity_id
_entity_poly.type
_entity_poly.pdbx_seq_one_letter_code
_entity_poly.pdbx_strand_id
1 'polypeptide(L)'
;MLRRPEQRLKGRPLKQKRRPRKKLQRRKQRQKRPQRRRLMPNLQPSRRPLQKKAAAKEAAAAKDAAAKAAKEKSGSASVPPRSPSPKKPAPSGARTTMSANQDDAYSFRPYDRPRRPYGGTSSSSAYSESSYAPSQSTARTSPAPSNRGRYETKDPDKIVIKGVFQFNNAFIKSPAAQLVSGQGMVTDGLVLRITTEGLFIDDDIRGVGQREWDVKAWTMKLVEVWCPQYASQKHNPPKQSSFFGRRDEGPSSAESDAYLINLLKVCKNTCRLASPGSQSEIQGLHVLRASVRDQEGRKYLFVLEETEGWKVGIGLQRLRKGALVRSLGVTNMSVNEGRSILGNLGYI
;
A
#
# COMPACT_ATOMS: atom_id res chain seq x y z
N MET A 1 -87.29 24.49 1.85
CA MET A 1 -86.68 23.20 2.23
C MET A 1 -86.74 22.27 1.03
N LEU A 2 -85.61 21.82 0.45
CA LEU A 2 -85.55 20.64 -0.45
C LEU A 2 -84.07 20.23 -0.60
N ARG A 3 -83.68 19.05 -0.10
CA ARG A 3 -82.36 18.43 -0.34
C ARG A 3 -82.51 16.93 -0.67
N ARG A 4 -82.06 16.59 -1.89
CA ARG A 4 -81.40 15.35 -2.40
C ARG A 4 -82.09 13.97 -2.31
N PRO A 5 -81.94 13.19 -3.40
CA PRO A 5 -81.53 11.79 -3.28
C PRO A 5 -80.51 11.37 -4.37
N GLU A 6 -79.25 11.09 -4.02
CA GLU A 6 -78.33 10.34 -4.92
C GLU A 6 -77.08 9.84 -4.18
N GLN A 7 -77.16 8.84 -3.29
CA GLN A 7 -75.94 8.14 -2.80
C GLN A 7 -76.21 6.69 -2.31
N ARG A 8 -76.70 5.78 -3.17
CA ARG A 8 -76.87 4.37 -2.74
C ARG A 8 -76.49 3.26 -3.73
N LEU A 9 -75.54 3.48 -4.65
CA LEU A 9 -75.18 2.47 -5.67
C LEU A 9 -73.68 2.18 -5.92
N LYS A 10 -72.72 2.55 -5.04
CA LYS A 10 -71.27 2.31 -5.30
C LYS A 10 -70.53 1.31 -4.40
N GLY A 11 -71.23 0.43 -3.67
CA GLY A 11 -70.60 -0.44 -2.66
C GLY A 11 -70.44 -1.94 -2.98
N ARG A 12 -71.02 -2.48 -4.08
CA ARG A 12 -71.20 -3.94 -4.24
C ARG A 12 -70.19 -4.74 -5.10
N PRO A 13 -69.35 -4.20 -6.02
CA PRO A 13 -68.54 -5.08 -6.88
C PRO A 13 -67.16 -5.49 -6.30
N LEU A 14 -66.63 -4.79 -5.28
CA LEU A 14 -65.28 -5.04 -4.75
C LEU A 14 -65.19 -6.21 -3.74
N LYS A 15 -66.26 -6.49 -2.99
CA LYS A 15 -66.29 -7.60 -2.02
C LYS A 15 -66.39 -8.98 -2.70
N GLN A 16 -67.04 -9.08 -3.86
CA GLN A 16 -67.16 -10.35 -4.61
C GLN A 16 -65.84 -10.77 -5.27
N LYS A 17 -65.01 -9.84 -5.78
CA LYS A 17 -63.72 -10.18 -6.42
C LYS A 17 -62.57 -10.49 -5.44
N ARG A 18 -62.62 -10.02 -4.18
CA ARG A 18 -61.56 -10.29 -3.17
C ARG A 18 -61.66 -11.68 -2.51
N ARG A 19 -62.88 -12.23 -2.38
CA ARG A 19 -63.12 -13.55 -1.79
C ARG A 19 -62.45 -14.72 -2.55
N PRO A 20 -62.50 -14.81 -3.89
CA PRO A 20 -61.84 -15.91 -4.62
C PRO A 20 -60.31 -15.80 -4.60
N ARG A 21 -59.74 -14.59 -4.69
CA ARG A 21 -58.28 -14.38 -4.62
C ARG A 21 -57.68 -14.79 -3.27
N LYS A 22 -58.36 -14.47 -2.15
CA LYS A 22 -57.92 -14.85 -0.80
C LYS A 22 -58.02 -16.37 -0.57
N LYS A 23 -59.04 -17.05 -1.14
CA LYS A 23 -59.13 -18.52 -1.12
C LYS A 23 -58.01 -19.19 -1.94
N LEU A 24 -57.64 -18.62 -3.10
CA LEU A 24 -56.57 -19.16 -3.96
C LEU A 24 -55.18 -19.04 -3.31
N GLN A 25 -54.88 -17.91 -2.66
CA GLN A 25 -53.62 -17.75 -1.92
C GLN A 25 -53.50 -18.73 -0.74
N ARG A 26 -54.59 -18.97 0.01
CA ARG A 26 -54.59 -19.95 1.11
C ARG A 26 -54.38 -21.39 0.60
N ARG A 27 -54.94 -21.77 -0.56
CA ARG A 27 -54.66 -23.08 -1.19
C ARG A 27 -53.19 -23.22 -1.59
N LYS A 28 -52.60 -22.20 -2.22
CA LYS A 28 -51.17 -22.19 -2.59
C LYS A 28 -50.25 -22.29 -1.36
N GLN A 29 -50.57 -21.58 -0.27
CA GLN A 29 -49.81 -21.69 0.99
C GLN A 29 -49.94 -23.07 1.66
N ARG A 30 -51.13 -23.68 1.62
CA ARG A 30 -51.33 -25.05 2.12
C ARG A 30 -50.57 -26.09 1.31
N GLN A 31 -50.47 -25.93 -0.01
CA GLN A 31 -49.70 -26.83 -0.88
C GLN A 31 -48.18 -26.69 -0.70
N LYS A 32 -47.65 -25.48 -0.45
CA LYS A 32 -46.22 -25.26 -0.23
C LYS A 32 -45.72 -25.71 1.15
N ARG A 33 -46.60 -25.80 2.15
CA ARG A 33 -46.28 -26.18 3.53
C ARG A 33 -45.66 -27.60 3.67
N PRO A 34 -46.22 -28.67 3.05
CA PRO A 34 -45.64 -30.01 3.12
C PRO A 34 -44.32 -30.13 2.34
N GLN A 35 -44.14 -29.44 1.21
CA GLN A 35 -42.85 -29.39 0.49
C GLN A 35 -41.75 -28.73 1.33
N ARG A 36 -42.05 -27.61 2.02
CA ARG A 36 -41.09 -26.95 2.91
C ARG A 36 -40.72 -27.79 4.12
N ARG A 37 -41.66 -28.60 4.64
CA ARG A 37 -41.43 -29.53 5.76
C ARG A 37 -40.58 -30.74 5.36
N ARG A 38 -40.64 -31.18 4.10
CA ARG A 38 -39.78 -32.27 3.57
C ARG A 38 -38.35 -31.81 3.26
N LEU A 39 -38.13 -30.52 3.03
CA LEU A 39 -36.82 -29.93 2.70
C LEU A 39 -35.99 -29.48 3.92
N MET A 40 -36.47 -29.69 5.14
CA MET A 40 -35.68 -29.44 6.36
C MET A 40 -35.44 -30.75 7.11
N PRO A 41 -34.28 -31.41 6.94
CA PRO A 41 -33.90 -32.50 7.80
C PRO A 41 -33.58 -31.98 9.21
N ASN A 42 -33.89 -32.80 10.21
CA ASN A 42 -33.78 -32.52 11.64
C ASN A 42 -32.29 -32.36 12.04
N LEU A 43 -31.82 -31.11 12.18
CA LEU A 43 -30.43 -30.75 12.54
C LEU A 43 -30.20 -30.71 14.06
N GLN A 44 -30.57 -31.76 14.78
CA GLN A 44 -30.17 -31.98 16.17
C GLN A 44 -29.89 -33.48 16.36
N PRO A 45 -28.60 -33.89 16.31
CA PRO A 45 -27.82 -34.02 17.55
C PRO A 45 -26.30 -33.67 17.46
N SER A 46 -25.80 -32.97 16.42
CA SER A 46 -24.35 -32.75 16.24
C SER A 46 -23.73 -31.50 16.90
N ARG A 47 -24.53 -30.63 17.54
CA ARG A 47 -24.03 -29.39 18.17
C ARG A 47 -23.48 -29.56 19.59
N ARG A 48 -23.88 -30.61 20.31
CA ARG A 48 -23.48 -30.86 21.70
C ARG A 48 -21.98 -31.19 21.88
N PRO A 49 -21.33 -31.99 21.00
CA PRO A 49 -19.89 -32.25 21.12
C PRO A 49 -19.02 -31.02 20.80
N LEU A 50 -19.45 -30.20 19.84
CA LEU A 50 -18.70 -29.01 19.39
C LEU A 50 -18.75 -27.88 20.43
N GLN A 51 -19.89 -27.67 21.09
CA GLN A 51 -20.00 -26.68 22.17
C GLN A 51 -19.21 -27.08 23.41
N LYS A 52 -19.19 -28.37 23.79
CA LYS A 52 -18.34 -28.85 24.90
C LYS A 52 -16.85 -28.70 24.59
N LYS A 53 -16.43 -28.95 23.34
CA LYS A 53 -15.03 -28.73 22.91
C LYS A 53 -14.65 -27.25 22.84
N ALA A 54 -15.56 -26.37 22.47
CA ALA A 54 -15.33 -24.92 22.49
C ALA A 54 -15.19 -24.40 23.93
N ALA A 55 -16.11 -24.78 24.83
CA ALA A 55 -16.06 -24.38 26.24
C ALA A 55 -14.82 -24.90 26.97
N ALA A 56 -14.35 -26.12 26.67
CA ALA A 56 -13.12 -26.66 27.24
C ALA A 56 -11.86 -25.92 26.75
N LYS A 57 -11.83 -25.48 25.49
CA LYS A 57 -10.72 -24.68 24.95
C LYS A 57 -10.69 -23.27 25.52
N GLU A 58 -11.86 -22.67 25.73
CA GLU A 58 -11.99 -21.34 26.34
C GLU A 58 -11.57 -21.37 27.82
N ALA A 59 -11.95 -22.43 28.56
CA ALA A 59 -11.52 -22.62 29.94
C ALA A 59 -10.01 -22.90 30.07
N ALA A 60 -9.39 -23.57 29.09
CA ALA A 60 -7.94 -23.77 29.07
C ALA A 60 -7.20 -22.46 28.76
N ALA A 61 -7.67 -21.68 27.78
CA ALA A 61 -7.09 -20.38 27.44
C ALA A 61 -7.21 -19.36 28.59
N ALA A 62 -8.31 -19.38 29.35
CA ALA A 62 -8.47 -18.53 30.53
C ALA A 62 -7.49 -18.89 31.67
N LYS A 63 -7.18 -20.18 31.85
CA LYS A 63 -6.19 -20.63 32.84
C LYS A 63 -4.76 -20.29 32.44
N ASP A 64 -4.41 -20.41 31.16
CA ASP A 64 -3.10 -20.01 30.65
C ASP A 64 -2.90 -18.49 30.69
N ALA A 65 -3.96 -17.71 30.44
CA ALA A 65 -3.93 -16.25 30.58
C ALA A 65 -3.77 -15.82 32.05
N ALA A 66 -4.46 -16.48 32.98
CA ALA A 66 -4.32 -16.22 34.41
C ALA A 66 -2.91 -16.61 34.93
N ALA A 67 -2.32 -17.69 34.42
CA ALA A 67 -0.95 -18.09 34.77
C ALA A 67 0.11 -17.12 34.22
N LYS A 68 -0.10 -16.52 33.04
CA LYS A 68 0.79 -15.48 32.51
C LYS A 68 0.66 -14.15 33.28
N ALA A 69 -0.55 -13.75 33.65
CA ALA A 69 -0.78 -12.54 34.43
C ALA A 69 -0.22 -12.63 35.87
N ALA A 70 -0.16 -13.85 36.44
CA ALA A 70 0.49 -14.07 37.73
C ALA A 70 2.04 -13.98 37.64
N LYS A 71 2.61 -14.29 36.48
CA LYS A 71 4.07 -14.27 36.23
C LYS A 71 4.62 -12.88 35.92
N GLU A 72 3.78 -11.95 35.46
CA GLU A 72 4.14 -10.54 35.22
C GLU A 72 4.06 -9.65 36.46
N LYS A 73 3.47 -10.11 37.57
CA LYS A 73 3.37 -9.35 38.83
C LYS A 73 4.53 -9.53 39.81
N SER A 74 5.58 -10.28 39.45
CA SER A 74 6.75 -10.50 40.33
C SER A 74 8.06 -9.85 39.85
N GLY A 75 8.00 -8.80 39.03
CA GLY A 75 9.22 -8.14 38.55
C GLY A 75 9.03 -6.67 38.19
N SER A 76 9.15 -5.77 39.16
CA SER A 76 9.93 -4.52 39.04
C SER A 76 9.72 -3.65 40.28
N ALA A 77 10.81 -3.47 41.03
CA ALA A 77 10.93 -2.51 42.10
C ALA A 77 11.01 -1.08 41.55
N SER A 78 10.55 -0.15 42.40
CA SER A 78 10.31 1.28 42.21
C SER A 78 11.52 2.13 41.78
N VAL A 79 11.30 3.08 40.86
CA VAL A 79 12.11 4.31 40.69
C VAL A 79 11.16 5.51 40.62
N PRO A 80 11.37 6.62 41.37
CA PRO A 80 10.42 7.73 41.42
C PRO A 80 10.60 8.73 40.26
N PRO A 81 9.57 9.52 39.90
CA PRO A 81 9.61 10.44 38.77
C PRO A 81 10.26 11.79 39.13
N ARG A 82 11.07 12.34 38.22
CA ARG A 82 11.66 13.70 38.28
C ARG A 82 10.67 14.77 37.82
N SER A 83 10.61 15.86 38.58
CA SER A 83 9.82 17.08 38.37
C SER A 83 10.30 17.95 37.18
N PRO A 84 9.42 18.77 36.56
CA PRO A 84 9.78 19.67 35.47
C PRO A 84 10.14 21.09 35.95
N SER A 85 11.17 21.71 35.35
CA SER A 85 11.57 23.12 35.56
C SER A 85 11.00 24.07 34.48
N PRO A 86 10.86 25.38 34.74
CA PRO A 86 10.01 26.30 33.97
C PRO A 86 10.74 27.18 32.93
N LYS A 87 9.90 27.72 32.02
CA LYS A 87 10.17 28.52 30.80
C LYS A 87 10.86 29.88 31.05
N LYS A 88 11.60 30.36 30.04
CA LYS A 88 12.04 31.77 29.88
C LYS A 88 11.77 32.27 28.45
N PRO A 89 11.20 33.48 28.23
CA PRO A 89 10.87 34.00 26.91
C PRO A 89 11.97 34.90 26.29
N ALA A 90 11.90 35.08 24.98
CA ALA A 90 12.79 35.87 24.12
C ALA A 90 12.42 37.37 24.08
N PRO A 91 13.33 38.21 23.54
CA PRO A 91 12.91 39.42 22.85
C PRO A 91 13.44 39.55 21.41
N SER A 92 12.64 40.29 20.66
CA SER A 92 12.64 40.66 19.25
C SER A 92 13.57 41.82 18.88
N GLY A 93 13.86 41.99 17.58
CA GLY A 93 14.05 43.32 16.98
C GLY A 93 15.08 43.41 15.85
N ALA A 94 14.64 43.83 14.66
CA ALA A 94 15.41 44.24 13.47
C ALA A 94 16.11 45.60 13.70
N ARG A 95 16.92 46.27 12.85
CA ARG A 95 17.30 46.23 11.43
C ARG A 95 18.50 47.19 11.23
N THR A 96 19.20 47.02 10.11
CA THR A 96 20.19 47.87 9.38
C THR A 96 20.27 49.39 9.64
N THR A 97 21.46 50.01 9.62
CA THR A 97 22.07 50.87 8.55
C THR A 97 23.18 51.82 9.09
N MET A 98 24.13 52.14 8.20
CA MET A 98 25.32 53.01 8.33
C MET A 98 25.03 54.48 8.69
N SER A 99 25.94 55.13 9.44
CA SER A 99 26.81 56.25 8.99
C SER A 99 27.19 57.25 10.09
N ALA A 100 28.50 57.56 10.10
CA ALA A 100 29.14 58.86 10.26
C ALA A 100 29.22 59.57 11.64
N ASN A 101 30.48 59.67 12.08
CA ASN A 101 31.21 60.89 12.48
C ASN A 101 31.36 61.27 13.97
N GLN A 102 32.66 61.50 14.29
CA GLN A 102 33.24 62.37 15.33
C GLN A 102 33.10 61.91 16.79
N ASP A 103 34.07 62.00 17.68
CA ASP A 103 35.48 62.40 17.66
C ASP A 103 36.07 61.88 18.99
N ASP A 104 37.40 61.91 19.09
CA ASP A 104 38.21 61.85 20.32
C ASP A 104 38.32 60.51 21.07
N ALA A 105 39.42 60.15 21.71
CA ALA A 105 40.83 60.50 21.68
C ALA A 105 41.43 59.54 22.75
N TYR A 106 42.63 59.02 22.52
CA TYR A 106 43.44 58.24 23.47
C TYR A 106 43.05 56.78 23.80
N SER A 107 43.71 55.82 23.12
CA SER A 107 44.55 54.79 23.79
C SER A 107 45.18 53.78 22.81
N PHE A 108 46.43 54.08 22.45
CA PHE A 108 47.57 53.17 22.23
C PHE A 108 47.33 51.77 21.60
N ARG A 109 47.73 51.61 20.33
CA ARG A 109 47.89 50.30 19.66
C ARG A 109 49.39 50.01 19.41
N PRO A 110 49.93 48.85 19.83
CA PRO A 110 51.36 48.51 19.79
C PRO A 110 52.11 48.47 18.44
N TYR A 111 51.55 48.97 17.33
CA TYR A 111 52.18 48.91 16.01
C TYR A 111 52.42 50.26 15.33
N ASP A 112 52.17 51.37 16.01
CA ASP A 112 52.57 52.69 15.53
C ASP A 112 54.04 52.98 15.89
N ARG A 113 54.97 52.48 15.06
CA ARG A 113 56.30 53.09 14.92
C ARG A 113 56.61 53.39 13.45
N PRO A 114 57.13 54.59 13.13
CA PRO A 114 57.22 55.10 11.77
C PRO A 114 58.40 54.53 10.97
N ARG A 115 58.18 54.39 9.66
CA ARG A 115 59.13 53.92 8.64
C ARG A 115 59.77 55.11 7.89
N ARG A 116 61.09 55.09 7.59
CA ARG A 116 61.78 55.80 6.46
C ARG A 116 63.32 55.53 6.44
N PRO A 117 64.11 55.86 5.38
CA PRO A 117 64.11 55.26 4.02
C PRO A 117 65.52 54.95 3.41
N TYR A 118 65.55 54.06 2.41
CA TYR A 118 66.45 53.90 1.23
C TYR A 118 68.00 53.82 1.34
N GLY A 119 68.58 52.77 0.73
CA GLY A 119 69.89 52.80 0.06
C GLY A 119 70.87 51.67 0.43
N GLY A 120 71.34 50.90 -0.55
CA GLY A 120 72.61 50.16 -0.44
C GLY A 120 72.59 48.68 -0.86
N THR A 121 73.11 48.46 -2.07
CA THR A 121 73.62 47.23 -2.71
C THR A 121 74.40 46.24 -1.82
N SER A 122 74.27 44.93 -2.09
CA SER A 122 75.36 44.01 -2.53
C SER A 122 75.26 42.57 -1.99
N SER A 123 75.34 41.64 -2.95
CA SER A 123 76.14 40.39 -2.93
C SER A 123 75.75 39.20 -2.01
N SER A 124 75.25 38.16 -2.67
CA SER A 124 75.66 36.74 -2.62
C SER A 124 75.69 35.94 -1.30
N SER A 125 74.82 34.92 -1.24
CA SER A 125 75.15 33.52 -0.91
C SER A 125 73.94 32.66 -1.32
N ALA A 126 73.99 31.95 -2.46
CA ALA A 126 74.48 30.58 -2.57
C ALA A 126 73.69 29.60 -1.67
N TYR A 127 72.79 28.84 -2.31
CA TYR A 127 72.16 27.60 -1.85
C TYR A 127 71.03 27.72 -0.80
N SER A 128 69.79 27.61 -1.27
CA SER A 128 68.76 26.83 -0.57
C SER A 128 67.79 26.28 -1.62
N GLU A 129 67.64 24.97 -1.54
CA GLU A 129 67.05 24.11 -2.55
C GLU A 129 65.61 24.47 -2.89
N SER A 130 65.30 24.25 -4.17
CA SER A 130 63.97 24.18 -4.72
C SER A 130 63.03 23.35 -3.85
N SER A 131 62.20 23.99 -3.03
CA SER A 131 61.00 23.38 -2.47
C SER A 131 59.91 23.37 -3.54
N TYR A 132 60.15 22.61 -4.60
CA TYR A 132 59.10 22.23 -5.54
C TYR A 132 58.24 21.18 -4.83
N ALA A 133 57.24 21.63 -4.06
CA ALA A 133 56.15 20.75 -3.65
C ALA A 133 55.40 20.38 -4.93
N PRO A 134 55.37 19.10 -5.35
CA PRO A 134 54.60 18.71 -6.52
C PRO A 134 53.14 19.01 -6.20
N SER A 135 52.56 20.00 -6.89
CA SER A 135 51.12 20.21 -6.89
C SER A 135 50.49 18.90 -7.32
N GLN A 136 49.97 18.13 -6.35
CA GLN A 136 49.08 17.03 -6.65
C GLN A 136 47.98 17.61 -7.52
N SER A 137 47.98 17.23 -8.80
CA SER A 137 46.82 17.39 -9.65
C SER A 137 45.64 16.82 -8.89
N THR A 138 44.75 17.67 -8.40
CA THR A 138 43.37 17.29 -8.09
C THR A 138 42.71 17.03 -9.44
N ALA A 139 43.16 15.96 -10.11
CA ALA A 139 42.48 15.40 -11.25
C ALA A 139 41.03 15.29 -10.81
N ARG A 140 40.15 15.91 -11.58
CA ARG A 140 38.72 15.86 -11.39
C ARG A 140 38.32 14.39 -11.56
N THR A 141 38.45 13.61 -10.49
CA THR A 141 38.06 12.22 -10.45
C THR A 141 36.55 12.25 -10.47
N SER A 142 35.97 12.30 -11.66
CA SER A 142 34.62 11.75 -11.84
C SER A 142 34.72 10.32 -11.33
N PRO A 143 34.09 9.98 -10.19
CA PRO A 143 34.10 8.60 -9.73
C PRO A 143 33.60 7.74 -10.88
N ALA A 144 34.25 6.60 -11.09
CA ALA A 144 33.91 5.70 -12.19
C ALA A 144 32.39 5.49 -12.21
N PRO A 145 31.73 5.58 -13.37
CA PRO A 145 30.29 5.38 -13.46
C PRO A 145 29.99 4.04 -12.81
N SER A 146 29.16 4.07 -11.76
CA SER A 146 28.83 2.88 -11.01
C SER A 146 28.12 1.93 -11.97
N ASN A 147 28.82 0.92 -12.47
CA ASN A 147 28.25 -0.28 -13.08
C ASN A 147 27.51 -1.11 -12.03
N ARG A 148 26.74 -0.47 -11.14
CA ARG A 148 25.65 -1.16 -10.46
C ARG A 148 24.63 -1.38 -11.55
N GLY A 149 24.59 -2.62 -12.04
CA GLY A 149 23.45 -3.10 -12.81
C GLY A 149 22.16 -2.88 -12.00
N ARG A 150 21.03 -3.06 -12.68
CA ARG A 150 19.70 -2.91 -12.09
C ARG A 150 19.63 -3.60 -10.72
N TYR A 151 19.12 -2.90 -9.70
CA TYR A 151 18.99 -3.47 -8.37
C TYR A 151 18.19 -4.79 -8.40
N GLU A 152 18.81 -5.85 -7.87
CA GLU A 152 18.21 -7.16 -7.70
C GLU A 152 18.38 -7.63 -6.26
N THR A 153 17.36 -8.31 -5.72
CA THR A 153 17.37 -8.84 -4.36
C THR A 153 17.03 -10.33 -4.34
N LYS A 154 17.80 -11.07 -3.53
CA LYS A 154 17.58 -12.50 -3.27
C LYS A 154 16.42 -12.75 -2.30
N ASP A 155 16.00 -11.71 -1.57
CA ASP A 155 14.95 -11.83 -0.57
C ASP A 155 13.58 -12.07 -1.25
N PRO A 156 12.83 -13.11 -0.86
CA PRO A 156 11.52 -13.41 -1.45
C PRO A 156 10.42 -12.45 -1.01
N ASP A 157 10.61 -11.75 0.11
CA ASP A 157 9.64 -10.81 0.68
C ASP A 157 9.83 -9.38 0.12
N LYS A 158 10.96 -9.12 -0.56
CA LYS A 158 11.26 -7.87 -1.24
C LYS A 158 10.97 -8.03 -2.73
N ILE A 159 10.03 -7.24 -3.23
CA ILE A 159 9.60 -7.28 -4.61
C ILE A 159 10.08 -6.03 -5.32
N VAL A 160 10.98 -6.15 -6.29
CA VAL A 160 11.52 -4.99 -7.01
C VAL A 160 10.45 -4.43 -7.96
N ILE A 161 10.16 -3.14 -7.86
CA ILE A 161 9.13 -2.47 -8.67
C ILE A 161 9.72 -1.39 -9.56
N LYS A 162 9.15 -1.22 -10.76
CA LYS A 162 9.49 -0.11 -11.68
C LYS A 162 8.85 1.21 -11.25
N GLY A 163 7.67 1.14 -10.64
CA GLY A 163 6.99 2.33 -10.17
C GLY A 163 5.67 2.06 -9.48
N VAL A 164 5.20 3.08 -8.80
CA VAL A 164 3.94 3.15 -8.06
C VAL A 164 3.17 4.34 -8.56
N PHE A 165 1.90 4.15 -8.90
CA PHE A 165 1.04 5.18 -9.44
C PHE A 165 -0.24 5.22 -8.61
N GLN A 166 -0.64 6.42 -8.23
CA GLN A 166 -1.88 6.64 -7.50
C GLN A 166 -2.91 7.20 -8.47
N PHE A 167 -4.07 6.56 -8.57
CA PHE A 167 -5.20 7.02 -9.38
C PHE A 167 -6.37 7.40 -8.48
N ASN A 168 -7.14 8.38 -8.92
CA ASN A 168 -8.39 8.80 -8.29
C ASN A 168 -9.55 8.46 -9.25
N ASN A 169 -10.77 8.34 -8.73
CA ASN A 169 -11.95 8.10 -9.55
C ASN A 169 -12.24 9.26 -10.54
N ALA A 170 -11.81 10.49 -10.20
CA ALA A 170 -11.95 11.65 -11.09
C ALA A 170 -11.02 11.58 -12.31
N PHE A 171 -9.83 11.00 -12.16
CA PHE A 171 -8.79 10.95 -13.19
C PHE A 171 -8.33 9.50 -13.38
N ILE A 172 -9.07 8.77 -14.22
CA ILE A 172 -8.83 7.32 -14.43
C ILE A 172 -7.66 7.07 -15.38
N LYS A 173 -7.39 8.01 -16.31
CA LYS A 173 -6.35 7.87 -17.34
C LYS A 173 -5.00 8.43 -16.92
N SER A 174 -5.00 9.48 -16.10
CA SER A 174 -3.79 10.14 -15.62
C SER A 174 -3.57 9.83 -14.14
N PRO A 175 -2.37 9.39 -13.73
CA PRO A 175 -2.07 9.19 -12.32
C PRO A 175 -2.08 10.55 -11.60
N ALA A 176 -2.70 10.60 -10.42
CA ALA A 176 -2.72 11.77 -9.54
C ALA A 176 -1.35 12.00 -8.90
N ALA A 177 -0.62 10.93 -8.61
CA ALA A 177 0.77 10.96 -8.16
C ALA A 177 1.50 9.75 -8.74
N GLN A 178 2.82 9.87 -8.91
CA GLN A 178 3.66 8.76 -9.34
C GLN A 178 5.02 8.75 -8.62
N LEU A 179 5.55 7.55 -8.41
CA LEU A 179 6.88 7.28 -7.88
C LEU A 179 7.54 6.25 -8.79
N VAL A 180 8.54 6.66 -9.57
CA VAL A 180 9.19 5.80 -10.56
C VAL A 180 10.62 5.51 -10.12
N SER A 181 11.05 4.25 -10.23
CA SER A 181 12.41 3.82 -9.88
C SER A 181 13.44 4.55 -10.73
N GLY A 182 14.49 5.09 -10.10
CA GLY A 182 15.58 5.80 -10.80
C GLY A 182 15.23 7.23 -11.23
N GLN A 183 14.10 7.79 -10.80
CA GLN A 183 13.69 9.15 -11.13
C GLN A 183 13.68 10.07 -9.91
N GLY A 184 14.29 11.26 -10.06
CA GLY A 184 14.30 12.28 -9.01
C GLY A 184 15.06 11.83 -7.77
N MET A 185 14.37 11.77 -6.62
CA MET A 185 14.96 11.35 -5.35
C MET A 185 14.86 9.83 -5.12
N VAL A 186 14.29 9.06 -6.05
CA VAL A 186 14.06 7.62 -5.90
C VAL A 186 15.15 6.86 -6.62
N THR A 187 15.82 5.93 -5.94
CA THR A 187 16.82 5.07 -6.59
C THR A 187 16.16 3.98 -7.42
N ASP A 188 16.98 3.20 -8.13
CA ASP A 188 16.57 1.98 -8.81
C ASP A 188 16.15 0.85 -7.85
N GLY A 189 16.45 0.98 -6.55
CA GLY A 189 16.13 0.02 -5.49
C GLY A 189 14.74 0.17 -4.87
N LEU A 190 13.75 0.57 -5.66
CA LEU A 190 12.37 0.68 -5.18
C LEU A 190 11.76 -0.71 -4.97
N VAL A 191 11.37 -1.00 -3.74
CA VAL A 191 10.91 -2.32 -3.29
C VAL A 191 9.51 -2.22 -2.69
N LEU A 192 8.64 -3.13 -3.10
CA LEU A 192 7.36 -3.42 -2.48
C LEU A 192 7.50 -4.60 -1.51
N ARG A 193 7.05 -4.43 -0.28
CA ARG A 193 6.91 -5.49 0.72
C ARG A 193 5.44 -5.74 1.02
N ILE A 194 4.99 -6.95 0.75
CA ILE A 194 3.61 -7.38 1.06
C ILE A 194 3.61 -8.16 2.36
N THR A 195 2.98 -7.62 3.39
CA THR A 195 2.92 -8.22 4.73
C THR A 195 1.47 -8.45 5.15
N THR A 196 1.24 -8.92 6.38
CA THR A 196 -0.11 -9.05 6.95
C THR A 196 -0.74 -7.71 7.31
N GLU A 197 0.07 -6.64 7.41
CA GLU A 197 -0.39 -5.30 7.79
C GLU A 197 -0.72 -4.41 6.60
N GLY A 198 -0.19 -4.74 5.42
CA GLY A 198 -0.40 -3.95 4.21
C GLY A 198 0.67 -4.15 3.14
N LEU A 199 0.64 -3.22 2.18
CA LEU A 199 1.64 -3.02 1.14
C LEU A 199 2.55 -1.88 1.60
N PHE A 200 3.83 -2.14 1.74
CA PHE A 200 4.82 -1.16 2.18
C PHE A 200 5.83 -0.90 1.07
N ILE A 201 6.19 0.36 0.85
CA ILE A 201 7.17 0.74 -0.17
C ILE A 201 8.41 1.31 0.49
N ASP A 202 9.56 0.81 0.07
CA ASP A 202 10.85 1.23 0.59
C ASP A 202 11.84 1.39 -0.55
N ASP A 203 12.76 2.35 -0.40
CA ASP A 203 13.96 2.46 -1.22
C ASP A 203 15.08 1.72 -0.49
N ASP A 204 15.41 0.49 -0.91
CA ASP A 204 16.34 -0.40 -0.21
C ASP A 204 17.80 0.09 -0.29
N ILE A 205 18.15 0.84 -1.34
CA ILE A 205 19.49 1.39 -1.52
C ILE A 205 19.71 2.56 -0.56
N ARG A 206 18.70 3.43 -0.40
CA ARG A 206 18.76 4.55 0.55
C ARG A 206 18.38 4.16 1.97
N GLY A 207 17.74 3.01 2.16
CA GLY A 207 17.15 2.59 3.42
C GLY A 207 15.99 3.48 3.88
N VAL A 208 15.34 4.20 2.95
CA VAL A 208 14.27 5.15 3.25
C VAL A 208 12.92 4.54 2.92
N GLY A 209 12.05 4.41 3.92
CA GLY A 209 10.67 3.98 3.72
C GLY A 209 9.84 5.09 3.09
N GLN A 210 9.21 4.82 1.95
CA GLN A 210 8.31 5.74 1.24
C GLN A 210 6.89 5.64 1.83
N ARG A 211 6.79 5.97 3.12
CA ARG A 211 5.60 5.71 3.96
C ARG A 211 4.31 6.37 3.47
N GLU A 212 4.44 7.45 2.71
CA GLU A 212 3.32 8.15 2.08
C GLU A 212 2.61 7.29 1.01
N TRP A 213 3.30 6.29 0.47
CA TRP A 213 2.78 5.35 -0.51
C TRP A 213 2.28 4.04 0.11
N ASP A 214 2.46 3.83 1.40
CA ASP A 214 2.06 2.61 2.10
C ASP A 214 0.53 2.44 2.08
N VAL A 215 0.06 1.23 1.77
CA VAL A 215 -1.36 0.88 1.76
C VAL A 215 -1.65 -0.11 2.87
N LYS A 216 -2.42 0.33 3.87
CA LYS A 216 -2.76 -0.51 5.03
C LYS A 216 -3.80 -1.57 4.69
N ALA A 217 -3.62 -2.80 5.17
CA ALA A 217 -4.49 -3.95 4.90
C ALA A 217 -5.97 -3.69 5.21
N TRP A 218 -6.27 -3.00 6.31
CA TRP A 218 -7.64 -2.74 6.75
C TRP A 218 -8.38 -1.70 5.90
N THR A 219 -7.65 -0.91 5.08
CA THR A 219 -8.25 0.04 4.14
C THR A 219 -8.48 -0.59 2.76
N MET A 220 -7.94 -1.78 2.49
CA MET A 220 -8.04 -2.42 1.17
C MET A 220 -9.44 -3.01 0.93
N LYS A 221 -9.97 -2.80 -0.28
CA LYS A 221 -11.25 -3.37 -0.75
C LYS A 221 -11.02 -4.57 -1.66
N LEU A 222 -10.19 -4.38 -2.69
CA LEU A 222 -9.97 -5.34 -3.77
C LEU A 222 -8.54 -5.20 -4.25
N VAL A 223 -7.89 -6.33 -4.55
CA VAL A 223 -6.62 -6.35 -5.27
C VAL A 223 -6.82 -7.08 -6.59
N GLU A 224 -6.41 -6.45 -7.67
CA GLU A 224 -6.42 -7.03 -9.00
C GLU A 224 -4.99 -7.24 -9.46
N VAL A 225 -4.71 -8.40 -10.02
CA VAL A 225 -3.39 -8.73 -10.55
C VAL A 225 -3.50 -9.00 -12.04
N TRP A 226 -2.64 -8.35 -12.80
CA TRP A 226 -2.39 -8.65 -14.20
C TRP A 226 -1.05 -9.37 -14.33
N CYS A 227 -1.11 -10.57 -14.91
CA CYS A 227 0.05 -11.35 -15.30
C CYS A 227 -0.14 -11.71 -16.78
N PRO A 228 0.78 -11.35 -17.69
CA PRO A 228 0.63 -11.58 -19.12
C PRO A 228 0.54 -13.08 -19.46
N GLN A 229 1.34 -13.92 -18.81
CA GLN A 229 1.32 -15.38 -19.01
C GLN A 229 0.07 -16.05 -18.43
N TYR A 230 -0.46 -15.54 -17.31
CA TYR A 230 -1.71 -16.03 -16.77
C TYR A 230 -2.90 -15.61 -17.62
N ALA A 231 -2.86 -14.39 -18.15
CA ALA A 231 -3.88 -13.82 -19.04
C ALA A 231 -3.90 -14.49 -20.43
N SER A 232 -2.75 -14.96 -20.92
CA SER A 232 -2.66 -15.68 -22.21
C SER A 232 -3.15 -17.13 -22.11
N GLN A 233 -3.11 -17.72 -20.92
CA GLN A 233 -3.72 -19.04 -20.70
C GLN A 233 -5.24 -18.92 -20.82
N LYS A 234 -5.82 -19.74 -21.71
CA LYS A 234 -7.27 -19.98 -21.77
C LYS A 234 -7.69 -20.75 -20.52
N HIS A 235 -7.68 -20.10 -19.37
CA HIS A 235 -8.33 -20.63 -18.19
C HIS A 235 -9.83 -20.60 -18.47
N ASN A 236 -10.49 -21.75 -18.49
CA ASN A 236 -11.94 -21.77 -18.48
C ASN A 236 -12.37 -21.04 -17.19
N PRO A 237 -12.99 -19.85 -17.28
CA PRO A 237 -13.55 -19.26 -16.08
C PRO A 237 -14.54 -20.28 -15.53
N PRO A 238 -14.55 -20.55 -14.21
CA PRO A 238 -15.63 -21.36 -13.65
C PRO A 238 -16.93 -20.71 -14.11
N LYS A 239 -17.78 -21.47 -14.82
CA LYS A 239 -19.03 -20.99 -15.40
C LYS A 239 -19.80 -20.21 -14.33
N GLN A 240 -19.72 -18.89 -14.39
CA GLN A 240 -20.34 -18.03 -13.41
C GLN A 240 -21.83 -18.04 -13.73
N SER A 241 -22.58 -18.96 -13.12
CA SER A 241 -24.03 -19.01 -13.19
C SER A 241 -24.62 -17.89 -12.34
N SER A 242 -24.49 -16.65 -12.81
CA SER A 242 -25.07 -15.48 -12.15
C SER A 242 -25.72 -14.56 -13.18
N PHE A 243 -26.86 -15.03 -13.69
CA PHE A 243 -27.80 -14.26 -14.51
C PHE A 243 -28.63 -13.25 -13.70
N PHE A 244 -28.41 -13.13 -12.38
CA PHE A 244 -29.14 -12.20 -11.51
C PHE A 244 -28.21 -11.52 -10.49
N GLY A 245 -27.65 -10.38 -10.87
CA GLY A 245 -27.52 -9.22 -9.96
C GLY A 245 -26.61 -9.31 -8.73
N ARG A 246 -25.38 -9.83 -8.84
CA ARG A 246 -24.30 -9.50 -7.88
C ARG A 246 -23.07 -8.98 -8.60
N ARG A 247 -23.06 -7.68 -8.90
CA ARG A 247 -21.85 -6.97 -9.35
C ARG A 247 -21.18 -6.19 -8.21
N ASP A 248 -21.81 -6.12 -7.03
CA ASP A 248 -21.34 -5.33 -5.88
C ASP A 248 -20.56 -6.15 -4.84
N GLU A 249 -20.67 -7.48 -4.88
CA GLU A 249 -19.95 -8.36 -3.97
C GLU A 249 -18.74 -8.89 -4.71
N GLY A 250 -17.55 -8.46 -4.27
CA GLY A 250 -16.27 -8.89 -4.85
C GLY A 250 -16.09 -10.42 -4.83
N PRO A 251 -14.98 -10.94 -5.38
CA PRO A 251 -14.76 -12.39 -5.46
C PRO A 251 -14.91 -13.04 -4.08
N SER A 252 -15.48 -14.24 -4.06
CA SER A 252 -15.54 -15.02 -2.83
C SER A 252 -14.13 -15.27 -2.28
N SER A 253 -14.01 -15.46 -0.96
CA SER A 253 -12.73 -15.79 -0.33
C SER A 253 -12.11 -17.05 -0.97
N ALA A 254 -12.91 -18.08 -1.22
CA ALA A 254 -12.44 -19.32 -1.82
C ALA A 254 -12.01 -19.15 -3.28
N GLU A 255 -12.71 -18.30 -4.05
CA GLU A 255 -12.35 -17.97 -5.44
C GLU A 255 -11.03 -17.21 -5.49
N SER A 256 -10.85 -16.26 -4.56
CA SER A 256 -9.62 -15.50 -4.42
C SER A 256 -8.43 -16.40 -4.04
N ASP A 257 -8.64 -17.42 -3.19
CA ASP A 257 -7.61 -18.38 -2.79
C ASP A 257 -7.21 -19.27 -3.97
N ALA A 258 -8.20 -19.80 -4.69
CA ALA A 258 -7.98 -20.61 -5.88
C ALA A 258 -7.25 -19.83 -6.98
N TYR A 259 -7.64 -18.56 -7.19
CA TYR A 259 -6.96 -17.67 -8.12
C TYR A 259 -5.49 -17.48 -7.75
N LEU A 260 -5.17 -17.18 -6.49
CA LEU A 260 -3.79 -17.00 -6.04
C LEU A 260 -2.94 -18.26 -6.18
N ILE A 261 -3.52 -19.44 -5.94
CA ILE A 261 -2.81 -20.72 -6.15
C ILE A 261 -2.46 -20.90 -7.63
N ASN A 262 -3.42 -20.65 -8.53
CA ASN A 262 -3.21 -20.77 -9.97
C ASN A 262 -2.23 -19.73 -10.51
N LEU A 263 -2.35 -18.48 -10.06
CA LEU A 263 -1.43 -17.39 -10.39
C LEU A 263 0.00 -17.76 -9.96
N LEU A 264 0.18 -18.19 -8.72
CA LEU A 264 1.49 -18.58 -8.20
C LEU A 264 2.10 -19.75 -8.97
N LYS A 265 1.30 -20.72 -9.40
CA LYS A 265 1.76 -21.83 -10.25
C LYS A 265 2.30 -21.32 -11.59
N VAL A 266 1.57 -20.42 -12.26
CA VAL A 266 2.01 -19.81 -13.52
C VAL A 266 3.26 -18.98 -13.28
N CYS A 267 3.22 -18.02 -12.35
CA CYS A 267 4.34 -17.11 -12.13
C CYS A 267 5.63 -17.83 -11.71
N LYS A 268 5.56 -18.90 -10.92
CA LYS A 268 6.76 -19.67 -10.53
C LYS A 268 7.35 -20.49 -11.66
N ASN A 269 6.51 -21.04 -12.55
CA ASN A 269 6.94 -22.01 -13.56
C ASN A 269 7.22 -21.36 -14.93
N THR A 270 6.58 -20.23 -15.24
CA THR A 270 6.72 -19.56 -16.53
C THR A 270 7.35 -18.19 -16.38
N CYS A 271 6.72 -17.28 -15.62
CA CYS A 271 7.18 -15.88 -15.51
C CYS A 271 8.57 -15.74 -14.88
N ARG A 272 8.89 -16.56 -13.87
CA ARG A 272 10.21 -16.56 -13.23
C ARG A 272 11.34 -16.98 -14.18
N LEU A 273 11.03 -17.83 -15.16
CA LEU A 273 11.99 -18.34 -16.13
C LEU A 273 12.06 -17.49 -17.40
N ALA A 274 11.18 -16.49 -17.52
CA ALA A 274 11.18 -15.60 -18.67
C ALA A 274 12.45 -14.74 -18.66
N SER A 275 13.11 -14.67 -19.82
CA SER A 275 14.28 -13.81 -20.00
C SER A 275 13.82 -12.35 -20.07
N PRO A 276 14.48 -11.41 -19.38
CA PRO A 276 14.06 -10.00 -19.30
C PRO A 276 14.15 -9.20 -20.63
N GLY A 277 14.12 -9.84 -21.81
CA GLY A 277 14.19 -9.11 -23.09
C GLY A 277 13.85 -9.90 -24.37
N SER A 278 13.32 -11.12 -24.32
CA SER A 278 13.15 -11.94 -25.54
C SER A 278 11.79 -11.83 -26.21
N GLN A 279 10.81 -11.17 -25.59
CA GLN A 279 9.44 -11.14 -26.07
C GLN A 279 8.83 -9.79 -25.69
N SER A 280 8.41 -9.03 -26.70
CA SER A 280 7.85 -7.66 -26.70
C SER A 280 7.67 -7.03 -25.30
N GLU A 281 8.21 -5.84 -25.03
CA GLU A 281 8.25 -5.15 -23.71
C GLU A 281 6.95 -5.24 -22.86
N ILE A 282 5.81 -5.45 -23.52
CA ILE A 282 4.47 -5.80 -22.99
C ILE A 282 4.40 -7.13 -22.20
N GLN A 283 5.08 -8.18 -22.66
CA GLN A 283 5.03 -9.55 -22.13
C GLN A 283 5.81 -9.73 -20.83
N GLY A 284 6.68 -8.78 -20.49
CA GLY A 284 7.58 -8.86 -19.33
C GLY A 284 7.14 -8.10 -18.09
N LEU A 285 5.96 -7.49 -18.06
CA LEU A 285 5.52 -6.67 -16.93
C LEU A 285 4.33 -7.29 -16.20
N HIS A 286 4.32 -7.18 -14.88
CA HIS A 286 3.15 -7.49 -14.05
C HIS A 286 2.58 -6.19 -13.50
N VAL A 287 1.26 -6.15 -13.33
CA VAL A 287 0.58 -5.00 -12.73
C VAL A 287 -0.23 -5.47 -11.53
N LEU A 288 -0.02 -4.83 -10.39
CA LEU A 288 -0.81 -5.01 -9.18
C LEU A 288 -1.65 -3.74 -8.98
N ARG A 289 -2.97 -3.86 -8.86
CA ARG A 289 -3.87 -2.75 -8.56
C ARG A 289 -4.54 -2.99 -7.22
N ALA A 290 -4.32 -2.12 -6.25
CA ALA A 290 -4.98 -2.15 -4.95
C ALA A 290 -6.00 -1.02 -4.84
N SER A 291 -7.26 -1.37 -4.64
CA SER A 291 -8.37 -0.42 -4.42
C SER A 291 -8.59 -0.21 -2.92
N VAL A 292 -8.67 1.05 -2.49
CA VAL A 292 -8.81 1.46 -1.09
C VAL A 292 -10.25 1.93 -0.81
N ARG A 293 -10.74 1.70 0.42
CA ARG A 293 -12.07 2.07 0.92
C ARG A 293 -12.18 3.56 1.30
N ASP A 294 -11.64 4.44 0.46
CA ASP A 294 -11.67 5.88 0.69
C ASP A 294 -12.83 6.54 -0.06
N GLN A 295 -13.28 7.71 0.41
CA GLN A 295 -14.32 8.51 -0.27
C GLN A 295 -13.90 8.94 -1.68
N GLU A 296 -12.59 9.13 -1.89
CA GLU A 296 -11.99 9.46 -3.18
C GLU A 296 -11.85 8.24 -4.11
N GLY A 297 -12.07 7.02 -3.61
CA GLY A 297 -11.93 5.80 -4.43
C GLY A 297 -10.51 5.61 -4.97
N ARG A 298 -9.50 5.92 -4.15
CA ARG A 298 -8.08 5.85 -4.52
C ARG A 298 -7.67 4.43 -4.89
N LYS A 299 -6.89 4.32 -5.95
CA LYS A 299 -6.33 3.07 -6.45
C LYS A 299 -4.82 3.21 -6.57
N TYR A 300 -4.09 2.30 -5.96
CA TYR A 300 -2.64 2.21 -6.08
C TYR A 300 -2.30 1.16 -7.12
N LEU A 301 -1.44 1.51 -8.05
CA LEU A 301 -1.00 0.64 -9.13
C LEU A 301 0.52 0.45 -9.03
N PHE A 302 0.97 -0.79 -9.01
CA PHE A 302 2.38 -1.14 -8.93
C PHE A 302 2.77 -1.87 -10.20
N VAL A 303 3.83 -1.39 -10.85
CA VAL A 303 4.40 -2.01 -12.05
C VAL A 303 5.64 -2.79 -11.66
N LEU A 304 5.68 -4.05 -12.06
CA LEU A 304 6.63 -5.07 -11.62
C LEU A 304 7.23 -5.76 -12.84
N GLU A 305 8.42 -6.33 -12.69
CA GLU A 305 9.00 -7.22 -13.70
C GLU A 305 8.43 -8.64 -13.65
N GLU A 306 8.54 -9.36 -14.77
CA GLU A 306 8.03 -10.72 -14.93
C GLU A 306 8.60 -11.68 -13.89
N THR A 307 9.89 -11.54 -13.61
CA THR A 307 10.67 -12.36 -12.68
C THR A 307 10.21 -12.23 -11.23
N GLU A 308 9.55 -11.11 -10.89
CA GLU A 308 9.11 -10.77 -9.54
C GLU A 308 7.64 -11.19 -9.29
N GLY A 309 6.88 -11.57 -10.32
CA GLY A 309 5.45 -11.87 -10.23
C GLY A 309 5.10 -13.00 -9.25
N TRP A 310 5.98 -13.99 -9.06
CA TRP A 310 5.74 -15.08 -8.12
C TRP A 310 5.79 -14.64 -6.65
N LYS A 311 6.59 -13.60 -6.33
CA LYS A 311 6.67 -13.03 -4.98
C LYS A 311 5.35 -12.34 -4.62
N VAL A 312 4.71 -11.68 -5.59
CA VAL A 312 3.37 -11.08 -5.42
C VAL A 312 2.34 -12.14 -5.03
N GLY A 313 2.34 -13.29 -5.70
CA GLY A 313 1.45 -14.40 -5.37
C GLY A 313 1.62 -14.88 -3.91
N ILE A 314 2.86 -15.02 -3.44
CA ILE A 314 3.16 -15.41 -2.04
C ILE A 314 2.73 -14.32 -1.06
N GLY A 315 3.08 -13.07 -1.36
CA GLY A 315 2.76 -11.91 -0.54
C GLY A 315 1.25 -11.76 -0.34
N LEU A 316 0.46 -11.87 -1.41
CA LEU A 316 -0.99 -11.76 -1.33
C LEU A 316 -1.64 -12.94 -0.57
N GLN A 317 -1.10 -14.15 -0.69
CA GLN A 317 -1.55 -15.28 0.14
C GLN A 317 -1.29 -15.02 1.63
N ARG A 318 -0.15 -14.41 1.97
CA ARG A 318 0.20 -14.03 3.35
C ARG A 318 -0.72 -12.91 3.85
N LEU A 319 -0.89 -11.85 3.07
CA LEU A 319 -1.76 -10.70 3.38
C LEU A 319 -3.18 -11.15 3.71
N ARG A 320 -3.79 -12.01 2.87
CA ARG A 320 -5.17 -12.49 3.08
C ARG A 320 -5.37 -13.38 4.30
N LYS A 321 -4.33 -14.07 4.75
CA LYS A 321 -4.34 -14.83 6.00
C LYS A 321 -4.14 -13.94 7.23
N GLY A 322 -3.84 -12.66 7.05
CA GLY A 322 -3.64 -11.68 8.12
C GLY A 322 -4.94 -11.27 8.80
N ALA A 323 -4.88 -11.03 10.12
CA ALA A 323 -6.05 -10.65 10.93
C ALA A 323 -6.60 -9.24 10.64
N LEU A 324 -5.79 -8.36 10.04
CA LEU A 324 -6.18 -6.98 9.75
C LEU A 324 -6.98 -6.85 8.46
N VAL A 325 -6.97 -7.87 7.62
CA VAL A 325 -7.72 -7.91 6.36
C VAL A 325 -9.19 -8.25 6.64
N ARG A 326 -10.07 -7.28 6.42
CA ARG A 326 -11.52 -7.49 6.49
C ARG A 326 -12.05 -7.72 5.08
N SER A 327 -12.28 -8.98 4.68
CA SER A 327 -12.85 -9.35 3.37
C SER A 327 -12.11 -8.77 2.14
N LEU A 328 -10.80 -9.05 2.01
CA LEU A 328 -10.05 -8.70 0.80
C LEU A 328 -10.33 -9.71 -0.31
N GLY A 329 -10.94 -9.23 -1.38
CA GLY A 329 -11.05 -9.96 -2.63
C GLY A 329 -9.76 -9.85 -3.44
N VAL A 330 -9.36 -10.94 -4.10
CA VAL A 330 -8.28 -10.90 -5.09
C VAL A 330 -8.74 -11.51 -6.40
N THR A 331 -8.61 -10.76 -7.48
CA THR A 331 -9.02 -11.18 -8.83
C THR A 331 -7.96 -10.93 -9.88
N ASN A 332 -8.15 -11.58 -11.02
CA ASN A 332 -7.49 -11.22 -12.27
C ASN A 332 -7.97 -9.85 -12.77
N MET A 333 -7.06 -9.07 -13.34
CA MET A 333 -7.39 -7.91 -14.16
C MET A 333 -7.58 -8.32 -15.63
N SER A 334 -8.60 -7.78 -16.29
CA SER A 334 -8.89 -8.09 -17.69
C SER A 334 -7.69 -7.75 -18.60
N VAL A 335 -7.52 -8.53 -19.67
CA VAL A 335 -6.37 -8.38 -20.59
C VAL A 335 -6.31 -6.98 -21.21
N ASN A 336 -7.47 -6.44 -21.57
CA ASN A 336 -7.59 -5.11 -22.18
C ASN A 336 -7.27 -4.01 -21.18
N GLU A 337 -7.71 -4.13 -19.92
CA GLU A 337 -7.36 -3.18 -18.87
C GLU A 337 -5.87 -3.18 -18.57
N GLY A 338 -5.26 -4.36 -18.40
CA GLY A 338 -3.82 -4.46 -18.11
C GLY A 338 -2.97 -3.82 -19.22
N ARG A 339 -3.28 -4.12 -20.48
CA ARG A 339 -2.60 -3.50 -21.63
C ARG A 339 -2.84 -1.99 -21.73
N SER A 340 -4.09 -1.55 -21.51
CA SER A 340 -4.41 -0.11 -21.57
C SER A 340 -3.70 0.67 -20.48
N ILE A 341 -3.59 0.12 -19.26
CA ILE A 341 -2.88 0.78 -18.16
C ILE A 341 -1.40 0.93 -18.48
N LEU A 342 -0.76 -0.13 -18.98
CA LEU A 342 0.65 -0.08 -19.35
C LEU A 342 0.92 0.88 -20.50
N GLY A 343 0.04 0.92 -21.51
CA GLY A 343 0.13 1.89 -22.61
C GLY A 343 -0.07 3.34 -22.13
N ASN A 344 -1.03 3.59 -21.24
CA ASN A 344 -1.25 4.94 -20.69
C ASN A 344 -0.06 5.43 -19.85
N LEU A 345 0.71 4.51 -19.26
CA LEU A 345 1.89 4.82 -18.47
C LEU A 345 3.18 4.88 -19.30
N GLY A 346 3.11 4.63 -20.62
CA GLY A 346 4.25 4.69 -21.52
C GLY A 346 5.22 3.50 -21.41
N TYR A 347 4.74 2.35 -20.90
CA TYR A 347 5.51 1.09 -20.92
C TYR A 347 5.30 0.27 -22.21
N ILE A 348 4.40 0.71 -23.10
CA ILE A 348 3.98 0.05 -24.35
C ILE A 348 3.79 1.10 -25.44
#